data_AF-A0A091HRP5-F1
#
_entry.id   AF-A0A091HRP5-F1
#
_cell.length_a   1.000
_cell.length_b   1.000
_cell.length_c   1.000
_cell.angle_alpha   90.00
_cell.angle_beta   90.00
_cell.angle_gamma   90.00
#
_symmetry.space_group_name_H-M   'P 1'
#
loop_
_entity.id
_entity.type
_entity.pdbx_description
1 polymer ?
#
loop_
_entity_poly.entity_id
_entity_poly.type
_entity_poly.pdbx_seq_one_letter_code
_entity_poly.pdbx_strand_id
1 'polypeptide(L)' 'NGLKLEERRFRLDIRKKFFPVRVVRHWHRLPTEVAAPSLEVFKARLDGALSSLV' A
#
# COMPACT_ATOMS: atom_id res chain seq x y z
N ASN A 1 7.43 -20.02 -25.29
CA ASN A 1 6.88 -18.92 -24.47
C ASN A 1 6.22 -19.35 -23.15
N GLY A 2 5.86 -20.62 -22.94
CA GLY A 2 5.21 -21.10 -21.70
C GLY A 2 6.08 -21.04 -20.42
N LEU A 3 7.38 -21.35 -20.51
CA LEU A 3 8.28 -21.33 -19.35
C LEU A 3 8.42 -19.93 -18.71
N LYS A 4 8.40 -18.86 -19.53
CA LYS A 4 8.43 -17.47 -19.05
C LYS A 4 7.12 -17.05 -18.36
N LEU A 5 5.99 -17.68 -18.69
CA LEU A 5 4.71 -17.42 -18.04
C LEU A 5 4.66 -18.06 -16.66
N GLU A 6 5.11 -19.31 -16.54
CA GLU A 6 5.22 -20.01 -15.25
C GLU A 6 6.21 -19.31 -14.31
N GLU A 7 7.35 -18.83 -14.82
CA GLU A 7 8.30 -18.05 -14.02
C GLU A 7 7.70 -16.74 -13.49
N ARG A 8 6.92 -16.02 -14.32
CA ARG A 8 6.23 -14.80 -13.88
C ARG A 8 5.16 -15.10 -12.84
N ARG A 9 4.43 -16.21 -13.00
CA ARG A 9 3.39 -16.67 -12.07
C ARG A 9 4.01 -17.04 -10.72
N PHE A 10 5.14 -17.75 -10.73
CA PHE A 10 5.92 -18.07 -9.54
C PHE A 10 6.41 -16.82 -8.80
N ARG A 11 6.98 -15.85 -9.53
CA ARG A 11 7.41 -14.56 -8.95
C ARG A 11 6.23 -13.79 -8.36
N LEU A 12 5.07 -13.82 -9.00
CA LEU A 12 3.85 -13.18 -8.51
C LEU A 12 3.35 -13.85 -7.23
N ASP A 13 3.29 -15.17 -7.17
CA ASP A 13 2.83 -15.91 -5.99
C ASP A 13 3.73 -15.68 -4.76
N ILE A 14 5.05 -15.63 -4.97
CA ILE A 14 6.00 -15.25 -3.92
C ILE A 14 5.69 -13.82 -3.45
N ARG A 15 5.58 -12.85 -4.37
CA ARG A 15 5.27 -11.47 -4.00
C ARG A 15 3.95 -11.38 -3.24
N LYS A 16 2.92 -12.12 -3.65
CA LYS A 16 1.59 -12.12 -3.02
C LYS A 16 1.64 -12.67 -1.58
N LYS A 17 2.50 -13.65 -1.30
CA LYS A 17 2.73 -14.19 0.06
C LYS A 17 3.59 -13.28 0.93
N PHE A 18 4.64 -12.68 0.38
CA PHE A 18 5.59 -11.86 1.15
C PHE A 18 5.12 -10.43 1.40
N PHE A 19 4.35 -9.85 0.48
CA PHE A 19 3.84 -8.48 0.60
C PHE A 19 3.02 -8.24 1.89
N PRO A 20 2.01 -9.05 2.24
CA PRO A 20 1.25 -8.85 3.47
C PRO A 20 2.11 -8.98 4.73
N VAL A 21 3.06 -9.92 4.77
CA VAL A 21 3.96 -10.09 5.93
C VAL A 21 4.84 -8.85 6.13
N ARG A 22 5.37 -8.28 5.04
CA ARG A 22 6.15 -7.03 5.13
C ARG A 22 5.30 -5.84 5.52
N VAL A 23 4.10 -5.71 4.96
CA VAL A 23 3.16 -4.63 5.28
C VAL A 23 2.78 -4.70 6.75
N VAL A 24 2.39 -5.86 7.28
CA VAL A 24 2.04 -6.05 8.68
C VAL A 24 3.22 -5.72 9.61
N ARG A 25 4.43 -6.21 9.30
CA ARG A 25 5.64 -5.87 10.08
C ARG A 25 5.97 -4.38 10.06
N HIS A 26 5.73 -3.71 8.92
CA HIS A 26 5.96 -2.28 8.81
C HIS A 26 4.87 -1.49 9.56
N TRP A 27 3.62 -1.97 9.51
CA TRP A 27 2.49 -1.39 10.22
C TRP A 27 2.66 -1.41 11.73
N HIS A 28 3.17 -2.51 12.29
CA HIS A 28 3.50 -2.62 13.73
C HIS A 28 4.66 -1.72 14.17
N ARG A 29 5.46 -1.19 13.23
CA ARG A 29 6.60 -0.30 13.50
C ARG A 29 6.29 1.17 13.24
N LEU A 30 5.16 1.48 12.61
CA LEU A 30 4.73 2.86 12.41
C LEU A 30 4.09 3.38 13.70
N PRO A 31 4.38 4.63 14.11
CA PRO A 31 3.64 5.27 15.19
C PRO A 31 2.16 5.23 14.81
N THR A 32 1.31 4.69 15.67
CA THR A 32 -0.11 4.48 15.38
C THR A 32 -0.84 5.79 15.02
N GLU A 33 -0.28 6.94 15.39
CA GLU A 33 -0.70 8.28 14.96
C GLU A 33 -0.49 8.56 13.46
N VAL A 34 0.50 7.94 12.82
CA VAL A 34 0.78 8.08 11.37
C VAL A 34 -0.14 7.18 10.53
N ALA A 35 -0.63 6.10 11.14
CA ALA A 35 -1.41 5.05 10.46
C ALA A 35 -2.91 5.38 10.31
N ALA A 36 -3.43 6.31 11.12
CA ALA A 36 -4.79 6.80 11.01
C ALA A 36 -4.79 8.33 11.09
N PRO A 37 -4.71 9.03 9.94
CA PRO A 37 -5.16 10.42 9.92
C PRO A 37 -6.60 10.42 10.44
N SER A 38 -6.94 11.32 11.36
CA SER A 38 -8.35 11.50 11.71
C SER A 38 -9.14 11.80 10.44
N LEU A 39 -10.42 11.38 10.40
CA LEU A 39 -11.27 11.58 9.22
C LEU A 39 -11.28 13.05 8.76
N GLU A 40 -11.20 13.99 9.72
CA GLU A 40 -11.14 15.42 9.46
C GLU A 40 -9.81 15.87 8.84
N VAL A 41 -8.67 15.35 9.31
CA VAL A 41 -7.35 15.62 8.69
C VAL A 41 -7.26 15.01 7.29
N PHE A 42 -7.89 13.86 7.09
CA PHE A 42 -7.97 13.21 5.78
C PHE A 42 -8.81 14.03 4.79
N LYS A 43 -9.99 14.51 5.20
CA LYS A 43 -10.85 15.38 4.38
C LYS A 43 -10.14 16.70 4.03
N ALA A 44 -9.52 17.37 4.99
CA ALA A 44 -8.80 18.62 4.75
C ALA A 44 -7.63 18.45 3.74
N ARG A 45 -6.91 17.33 3.80
CA ARG A 45 -5.87 17.01 2.81
C ARG A 45 -6.44 16.71 1.43
N LEU A 46 -7.57 16.01 1.36
CA LEU A 46 -8.26 15.72 0.10
C LEU A 46 -8.80 17.00 -0.56
N ASP A 47 -9.47 17.85 0.21
CA ASP A 47 -10.01 19.12 -0.30
C ASP A 47 -8.89 20.03 -0.82
N GLY A 48 -7.76 20.11 -0.09
CA GLY A 48 -6.57 20.81 -0.55
C GLY A 48 -6.02 20.23 -1.87
N ALA A 49 -5.90 18.90 -1.99
CA ALA A 49 -5.39 18.26 -3.20
C ALA A 49 -6.34 18.43 -4.40
N LEU A 50 -7.66 18.31 -4.18
CA LEU A 50 -8.67 18.49 -5.23
C LEU A 50 -8.77 19.94 -5.69
N SER A 51 -8.53 20.91 -4.79
CA SER A 51 -8.50 22.33 -5.15
C SER A 51 -7.33 22.69 -6.09
N SER A 52 -6.25 21.91 -6.08
CA SER A 52 -5.10 22.09 -6.99
C SER A 52 -5.28 21.48 -8.38
N LEU A 53 -6.39 20.80 -8.64
CA LEU A 53 -6.71 20.17 -9.93
C LEU A 53 -7.56 21.09 -10.83
N VAL A 54 -7.89 22.30 -10.37
CA VAL A 54 -8.58 23.37 -11.13
C VAL A 54 -7.56 24.29 -11.77
#